data_AF-A0A959MC03-F1
#
_entry.id   AF-A0A959MC03-F1
#
_cell.length_a   1.000
_cell.length_b   1.000
_cell.length_c   1.000
_cell.angle_alpha   90.00
_cell.angle_beta   90.00
_cell.angle_gamma   90.00
#
_symmetry.space_group_name_H-M   'P 1'
#
loop_
_entity.id
_entity.type
_entity.pdbx_description
1 polymer ?
#
loop_
_entity_poly.entity_id
_entity_poly.type
_entity_poly.pdbx_seq_one_letter_code
_entity_poly.pdbx_strand_id
1 'polypeptide(L)'
;MFCRRLLLSILCSLPFFGVIPSSSAISATFSQELLRRYYDSIVGELPEFVRETLQSIPNFGRKVLAANVYFRRVDELEERWSWSASKVRDYKKTEEYAHMLVEIEKVKREFAENNPGYSLGVNIAARSLETQIGKWNSVSSVGRCVVEFMDSCRVEFSDSIYGETPDSESINRFRAFMQRYEFDDERVPTVATPGLSKHGQLRAFDFKIMKGRRLIAGASSATISSRWDGAGWTAKLREVIVRVSDHFDGPLDNPYEPWHYNYHPDPNHPKVMGKTFLAKAENQQSEVREDSE
;
A
#
# COMPACT_ATOMS: atom_id res chain seq x y z
N MET A 1 39.63 -65.22 54.77
CA MET A 1 38.19 -64.88 54.72
C MET A 1 38.10 -63.36 54.74
N PHE A 2 37.87 -62.73 53.58
CA PHE A 2 36.58 -62.17 53.12
C PHE A 2 36.01 -61.13 54.13
N CYS A 3 35.65 -59.89 53.80
CA CYS A 3 35.30 -59.31 52.51
C CYS A 3 35.38 -57.76 52.60
N ARG A 4 35.91 -57.11 51.55
CA ARG A 4 35.88 -55.66 51.31
C ARG A 4 34.48 -55.23 50.84
N ARG A 5 33.97 -54.09 51.29
CA ARG A 5 33.08 -53.22 50.48
C ARG A 5 33.45 -51.76 50.65
N LEU A 6 33.85 -51.17 49.53
CA LEU A 6 34.19 -49.77 49.30
C LEU A 6 32.88 -49.00 49.02
N LEU A 7 32.64 -47.88 49.72
CA LEU A 7 31.61 -46.91 49.39
C LEU A 7 32.26 -45.82 48.54
N LEU A 8 31.89 -45.74 47.26
CA LEU A 8 32.30 -44.68 46.33
C LEU A 8 31.22 -43.58 46.35
N SER A 9 31.56 -42.42 46.90
CA SER A 9 30.75 -41.20 46.78
C SER A 9 31.09 -40.50 45.46
N ILE A 10 30.14 -40.48 44.53
CA ILE A 10 30.23 -39.73 43.28
C ILE A 10 29.69 -38.32 43.53
N LEU A 11 30.58 -37.34 43.62
CA LEU A 11 30.26 -35.91 43.47
C LEU A 11 30.16 -35.62 41.97
N CYS A 12 28.94 -35.51 41.45
CA CYS A 12 28.68 -34.96 40.12
C CYS A 12 28.79 -33.44 40.16
N SER A 13 29.95 -32.91 39.78
CA SER A 13 30.12 -31.50 39.43
C SER A 13 29.42 -31.24 38.10
N LEU A 14 28.28 -30.56 38.11
CA LEU A 14 27.63 -30.08 36.88
C LEU A 14 28.46 -28.93 36.28
N PRO A 15 28.83 -28.97 35.00
CA PRO A 15 29.44 -27.83 34.33
C PRO A 15 28.38 -26.75 34.13
N PHE A 16 28.61 -25.60 34.74
CA PHE A 16 27.86 -24.37 34.46
C PHE A 16 28.22 -23.92 33.03
N PHE A 17 27.50 -24.43 32.03
CA PHE A 17 27.57 -23.90 30.67
C PHE A 17 26.87 -22.54 30.65
N GLY A 18 27.63 -21.49 30.96
CA GLY A 18 27.25 -20.12 30.63
C GLY A 18 27.12 -20.01 29.12
N VAL A 19 25.89 -19.98 28.62
CA VAL A 19 25.61 -19.61 27.23
C VAL A 19 25.99 -18.13 27.11
N ILE A 20 27.21 -17.87 26.63
CA ILE A 20 27.60 -16.52 26.22
C ILE A 20 26.86 -16.27 24.90
N PRO A 21 25.94 -15.29 24.83
CA PRO A 21 25.30 -14.98 23.57
C PRO A 21 26.35 -14.55 22.54
N SER A 22 26.32 -15.17 21.36
CA SER A 22 27.21 -14.84 20.25
C SER A 22 27.17 -13.34 19.94
N SER A 23 28.33 -12.72 19.70
CA SER A 23 28.50 -11.28 19.41
C SER A 23 27.53 -10.73 18.33
N SER A 24 27.14 -11.57 17.37
CA SER A 24 26.14 -11.24 16.34
C SER A 24 24.72 -10.97 16.89
N ALA A 25 24.29 -11.72 17.92
CA ALA A 25 22.97 -11.53 18.54
C ALA A 25 22.89 -10.26 19.40
N ILE A 26 24.02 -9.89 20.04
CA ILE A 26 24.14 -8.66 20.84
C ILE A 26 24.09 -7.42 19.92
N SER A 27 24.82 -7.44 18.81
CA SER A 27 24.81 -6.37 17.80
C SER A 27 23.43 -6.19 17.14
N ALA A 28 22.74 -7.28 16.81
CA ALA A 28 21.40 -7.23 16.21
C ALA A 28 20.33 -6.68 17.17
N THR A 29 20.45 -6.95 18.47
CA THR A 29 19.50 -6.47 19.49
C THR A 29 19.70 -4.98 19.78
N PHE A 30 20.96 -4.53 19.84
CA PHE A 30 21.30 -3.11 20.03
C PHE A 30 20.77 -2.23 18.89
N SER A 31 20.87 -2.69 17.63
CA SER A 31 20.36 -1.96 16.47
C SER A 31 18.83 -1.80 16.47
N GLN A 32 18.06 -2.80 16.95
CA GLN A 32 16.60 -2.69 17.02
C GLN A 32 16.12 -1.72 18.11
N GLU A 33 16.75 -1.73 19.29
CA GLU A 33 16.38 -0.83 20.38
C GLU A 33 16.80 0.62 20.08
N LEU A 34 17.95 0.80 19.41
CA LEU A 34 18.36 2.10 18.90
C LEU A 34 17.35 2.63 17.87
N LEU A 35 17.00 1.83 16.87
CA LEU A 35 15.98 2.19 15.88
C LEU A 35 14.64 2.54 16.55
N ARG A 36 14.23 1.82 17.59
CA ARG A 36 13.00 2.12 18.35
C ARG A 36 13.04 3.50 19.00
N ARG A 37 14.13 3.86 19.67
CA ARG A 37 14.29 5.19 20.29
C ARG A 37 14.18 6.33 19.27
N TYR A 38 14.83 6.17 18.11
CA TYR A 38 14.75 7.15 17.03
C TYR A 38 13.37 7.20 16.38
N TYR A 39 12.76 6.03 16.15
CA TYR A 39 11.39 5.91 15.65
C TYR A 39 10.41 6.65 16.56
N ASP A 40 10.46 6.42 17.87
CA ASP A 40 9.57 7.08 18.84
C ASP A 40 9.79 8.59 18.86
N SER A 41 11.04 9.05 18.70
CA SER A 41 11.39 10.47 18.64
C SER A 41 10.78 11.18 17.43
N ILE A 42 10.78 10.56 16.24
CA ILE A 42 10.22 11.19 15.04
C ILE A 42 8.69 11.01 14.92
N VAL A 43 8.12 9.91 15.40
CA VAL A 43 6.69 9.60 15.24
C VAL A 43 5.82 10.49 16.12
N GLY A 44 6.36 11.04 17.21
CA GLY A 44 5.67 12.03 18.04
C GLY A 44 5.21 13.27 17.25
N GLU A 45 5.89 13.60 16.15
CA GLU A 45 5.57 14.76 15.30
C GLU A 45 4.47 14.49 14.26
N LEU A 46 4.13 13.23 14.01
CA LEU A 46 3.06 12.90 13.07
C LEU A 46 1.69 13.24 13.65
N PRO A 47 0.67 13.55 12.83
CA PRO A 47 -0.69 13.81 13.30
C PRO A 47 -1.26 12.66 14.14
N GLU A 48 -2.16 12.99 15.07
CA GLU A 48 -2.70 12.03 16.04
C GLU A 48 -3.30 10.78 15.39
N PHE A 49 -4.14 10.96 14.35
CA PHE A 49 -4.77 9.85 13.63
C PHE A 49 -3.76 8.88 12.99
N VAL A 50 -2.58 9.38 12.60
CA VAL A 50 -1.49 8.56 12.07
C VAL A 50 -0.84 7.77 13.21
N ARG A 51 -0.57 8.42 14.34
CA ARG A 51 0.02 7.78 15.52
C ARG A 51 -0.88 6.66 16.05
N GLU A 52 -2.19 6.88 16.16
CA GLU A 52 -3.18 5.86 16.56
C GLU A 52 -3.16 4.65 15.59
N THR A 53 -3.03 4.92 14.30
CA THR A 53 -2.94 3.86 13.28
C THR A 53 -1.65 3.08 13.39
N LEU A 54 -0.52 3.75 13.62
CA LEU A 54 0.77 3.10 13.87
C LEU A 54 0.74 2.26 15.17
N GLN A 55 0.01 2.70 16.20
CA GLN A 55 -0.19 1.90 17.42
C GLN A 55 -0.96 0.60 17.13
N SER A 56 -1.91 0.64 16.20
CA SER A 56 -2.71 -0.53 15.77
C SER A 56 -1.94 -1.54 14.90
N ILE A 57 -0.69 -1.25 14.53
CA ILE A 57 0.19 -2.18 13.81
C ILE A 57 1.10 -2.90 14.83
N PRO A 58 0.89 -4.21 15.12
CA PRO A 58 1.61 -4.89 16.19
C PRO A 58 3.08 -5.19 15.84
N ASN A 59 3.37 -5.51 14.58
CA ASN A 59 4.73 -5.83 14.16
C ASN A 59 5.55 -4.53 13.96
N PHE A 60 6.66 -4.41 14.70
CA PHE A 60 7.49 -3.19 14.68
C PHE A 60 8.05 -2.88 13.29
N GLY A 61 8.55 -3.86 12.54
CA GLY A 61 9.06 -3.63 11.17
C GLY A 61 7.98 -3.11 10.21
N ARG A 62 6.76 -3.68 10.26
CA ARG A 62 5.60 -3.18 9.48
C ARG A 62 5.19 -1.77 9.90
N LYS A 63 5.39 -1.41 11.17
CA LYS A 63 5.10 -0.09 11.73
C LYS A 63 6.10 0.96 11.23
N VAL A 64 7.40 0.65 11.31
CA VAL A 64 8.49 1.49 10.79
C VAL A 64 8.32 1.70 9.28
N LEU A 65 7.99 0.64 8.55
CA LEU A 65 7.67 0.73 7.11
C LEU A 65 6.49 1.66 6.82
N ALA A 66 5.39 1.55 7.58
CA ALA A 66 4.25 2.45 7.39
C ALA A 66 4.63 3.92 7.67
N ALA A 67 5.41 4.17 8.72
CA ALA A 67 5.88 5.51 9.08
C ALA A 67 6.75 6.14 7.98
N ASN A 68 7.65 5.37 7.33
CA ASN A 68 8.42 5.84 6.18
C ASN A 68 7.50 6.41 5.09
N VAL A 69 6.43 5.69 4.73
CA VAL A 69 5.49 6.17 3.71
C VAL A 69 4.71 7.41 4.18
N TYR A 70 4.38 7.51 5.47
CA TYR A 70 3.72 8.71 6.00
C TYR A 70 4.63 9.95 5.98
N PHE A 71 5.90 9.83 6.36
CA PHE A 71 6.84 10.95 6.31
C PHE A 71 7.07 11.48 4.90
N ARG A 72 7.01 10.59 3.89
CA ARG A 72 7.09 10.96 2.47
C ARG A 72 5.88 11.73 1.95
N ARG A 73 4.74 11.63 2.66
CA ARG A 73 3.44 12.16 2.21
C ARG A 73 2.80 13.01 3.29
N VAL A 74 3.59 13.62 4.18
CA VAL A 74 3.10 14.28 5.39
C VAL A 74 2.03 15.34 5.06
N ASP A 75 2.24 16.09 3.97
CA ASP A 75 1.33 17.15 3.51
C ASP A 75 0.05 16.61 2.85
N GLU A 76 0.01 15.33 2.45
CA GLU A 76 -1.14 14.69 1.80
C GLU A 76 -1.96 13.82 2.76
N LEU A 77 -1.53 13.66 4.02
CA LEU A 77 -2.10 12.66 4.93
C LEU A 77 -3.59 12.86 5.15
N GLU A 78 -4.02 14.08 5.47
CA GLU A 78 -5.42 14.39 5.79
C GLU A 78 -6.35 14.17 4.61
N GLU A 79 -5.96 14.67 3.43
CA GLU A 79 -6.75 14.56 2.22
C GLU A 79 -6.96 13.10 1.82
N ARG A 80 -5.93 12.27 1.97
CA ARG A 80 -5.96 10.87 1.54
C ARG A 80 -6.49 9.92 2.60
N TRP A 81 -6.64 10.39 3.84
CA TRP A 81 -6.89 9.51 4.97
C TRP A 81 -8.19 8.73 4.84
N SER A 82 -8.06 7.42 4.90
CA SER A 82 -9.16 6.48 4.78
C SER A 82 -10.13 6.63 5.94
N TRP A 83 -11.42 6.56 5.65
CA TRP A 83 -12.44 6.73 6.66
C TRP A 83 -12.53 5.49 7.56
N SER A 84 -12.89 5.74 8.82
CA SER A 84 -13.31 4.69 9.75
C SER A 84 -14.61 4.04 9.29
N ALA A 85 -14.91 2.85 9.80
CA ALA A 85 -16.19 2.19 9.51
C ALA A 85 -17.40 3.07 9.88
N SER A 86 -17.31 3.91 10.92
CA SER A 86 -18.40 4.83 11.29
C SER A 86 -18.59 5.94 10.26
N LYS A 87 -17.51 6.62 9.87
CA LYS A 87 -17.59 7.68 8.86
C LYS A 87 -18.09 7.17 7.51
N VAL A 88 -17.73 5.93 7.14
CA VAL A 88 -18.32 5.25 5.96
C VAL A 88 -19.83 5.07 6.12
N ARG A 89 -20.33 4.63 7.29
CA ARG A 89 -21.78 4.47 7.52
C ARG A 89 -22.53 5.79 7.44
N ASP A 90 -21.93 6.89 7.90
CA ASP A 90 -22.56 8.20 7.86
C ASP A 90 -22.54 8.78 6.45
N TYR A 91 -21.43 8.64 5.71
CA TYR A 91 -21.36 9.03 4.30
C TYR A 91 -22.43 8.35 3.44
N LYS A 92 -22.73 7.07 3.69
CA LYS A 92 -23.77 6.33 2.97
C LYS A 92 -25.18 6.93 3.09
N LYS A 93 -25.41 7.85 4.03
CA LYS A 93 -26.69 8.54 4.22
C LYS A 93 -26.76 9.89 3.50
N THR A 94 -25.69 10.31 2.84
CA THR A 94 -25.59 11.63 2.20
C THR A 94 -26.13 11.62 0.77
N GLU A 95 -26.55 12.79 0.28
CA GLU A 95 -26.89 13.00 -1.14
C GLU A 95 -25.70 12.72 -2.06
N GLU A 96 -24.49 13.04 -1.59
CA GLU A 96 -23.27 12.82 -2.33
C GLU A 96 -23.02 11.32 -2.61
N TYR A 97 -23.30 10.45 -1.64
CA TYR A 97 -23.25 9.00 -1.86
C TYR A 97 -24.32 8.53 -2.85
N ALA A 98 -25.54 9.07 -2.78
CA ALA A 98 -26.58 8.76 -3.74
C ALA A 98 -26.17 9.18 -5.17
N HIS A 99 -25.58 10.36 -5.31
CA HIS A 99 -25.08 10.88 -6.59
C HIS A 99 -23.95 10.00 -7.16
N MET A 100 -22.99 9.61 -6.32
CA MET A 100 -21.92 8.68 -6.68
C MET A 100 -22.47 7.34 -7.21
N LEU A 101 -23.54 6.80 -6.62
CA LEU A 101 -24.17 5.58 -7.13
C LEU A 101 -24.82 5.79 -8.50
N VAL A 102 -25.46 6.94 -8.73
CA VAL A 102 -26.04 7.29 -10.04
C VAL A 102 -24.97 7.34 -11.12
N GLU A 103 -23.83 7.99 -10.84
CA GLU A 103 -22.72 8.07 -11.79
C GLU A 103 -22.11 6.70 -12.11
N ILE A 104 -21.96 5.82 -11.10
CA ILE A 104 -21.53 4.43 -11.33
C ILE A 104 -22.53 3.68 -12.24
N GLU A 105 -23.83 3.77 -11.96
CA GLU A 105 -24.84 3.08 -12.78
C GLU A 105 -24.93 3.65 -14.20
N LYS A 106 -24.69 4.95 -14.39
CA LYS A 106 -24.58 5.58 -15.70
C LYS A 106 -23.47 4.95 -16.54
N VAL A 107 -22.27 4.83 -15.97
CA VAL A 107 -21.12 4.16 -16.61
C VAL A 107 -21.43 2.69 -16.90
N LYS A 108 -22.02 1.97 -15.95
CA LYS A 108 -22.38 0.55 -16.13
C LYS A 108 -23.38 0.33 -17.26
N ARG A 109 -24.41 1.17 -17.36
CA ARG A 109 -25.44 1.09 -18.41
C ARG A 109 -24.82 1.35 -19.78
N GLU A 110 -24.12 2.47 -19.92
CA GLU A 110 -23.46 2.84 -21.18
C GLU A 110 -22.49 1.74 -21.64
N PHE A 111 -21.71 1.17 -20.72
CA PHE A 111 -20.78 0.10 -21.06
C PHE A 111 -21.50 -1.13 -21.62
N ALA A 112 -22.60 -1.55 -20.99
CA ALA A 112 -23.36 -2.72 -21.42
C ALA A 112 -24.03 -2.51 -22.78
N GLU A 113 -24.54 -1.30 -23.05
CA GLU A 113 -25.14 -0.92 -24.34
C GLU A 113 -24.10 -0.97 -25.47
N ASN A 114 -22.87 -0.49 -25.22
CA ASN A 114 -21.78 -0.49 -26.19
C ASN A 114 -21.03 -1.83 -26.29
N ASN A 115 -21.28 -2.77 -25.38
CA ASN A 115 -20.60 -4.07 -25.34
C ASN A 115 -21.60 -5.20 -25.07
N PRO A 116 -22.45 -5.56 -26.05
CA PRO A 116 -23.50 -6.55 -25.88
C PRO A 116 -22.98 -7.88 -25.31
N GLY A 117 -23.68 -8.38 -24.28
CA GLY A 117 -23.31 -9.60 -23.57
C GLY A 117 -22.28 -9.42 -22.45
N TYR A 118 -21.77 -8.20 -22.24
CA TYR A 118 -20.87 -7.85 -21.14
C TYR A 118 -21.49 -6.80 -20.23
N SER A 119 -20.98 -6.73 -19.00
CA SER A 119 -21.39 -5.75 -17.98
C SER A 119 -20.21 -5.40 -17.09
N LEU A 120 -20.36 -4.33 -16.30
CA LEU A 120 -19.36 -3.92 -15.32
C LEU A 120 -19.78 -4.35 -13.91
N GLY A 121 -18.85 -5.01 -13.21
CA GLY A 121 -18.91 -5.20 -11.77
C GLY A 121 -18.07 -4.12 -11.06
N VAL A 122 -18.58 -3.58 -9.96
CA VAL A 122 -17.90 -2.57 -9.15
C VAL A 122 -18.04 -2.93 -7.67
N ASN A 123 -16.96 -2.84 -6.90
CA ASN A 123 -17.04 -3.00 -5.46
C ASN A 123 -17.26 -1.63 -4.79
N ILE A 124 -18.47 -1.37 -4.31
CA ILE A 124 -18.85 -0.13 -3.62
C ILE A 124 -18.70 -0.22 -2.09
N ALA A 125 -18.07 -1.28 -1.58
CA ALA A 125 -17.71 -1.36 -0.17
C ALA A 125 -16.43 -0.56 0.08
N ALA A 126 -16.53 0.49 0.89
CA ALA A 126 -15.37 1.26 1.32
C ALA A 126 -14.36 0.34 1.99
N ARG A 127 -13.08 0.48 1.62
CA ARG A 127 -11.99 -0.23 2.29
C ARG A 127 -11.62 0.54 3.55
N SER A 128 -12.37 0.32 4.63
CA SER A 128 -12.18 1.05 5.89
C SER A 128 -10.73 0.96 6.41
N LEU A 129 -10.34 1.93 7.23
CA LEU A 129 -9.01 1.95 7.84
C LEU A 129 -8.67 0.63 8.56
N GLU A 130 -9.61 0.06 9.29
CA GLU A 130 -9.44 -1.21 10.02
C GLU A 130 -9.17 -2.38 9.08
N THR A 131 -9.87 -2.41 7.94
CA THR A 131 -9.63 -3.42 6.89
C THR A 131 -8.24 -3.26 6.28
N GLN A 132 -7.77 -2.02 6.07
CA GLN A 132 -6.43 -1.76 5.54
C GLN A 132 -5.35 -2.20 6.53
N ILE A 133 -5.51 -1.90 7.83
CA ILE A 133 -4.59 -2.37 8.87
C ILE A 133 -4.52 -3.91 8.88
N GLY A 134 -5.67 -4.58 8.80
CA GLY A 134 -5.73 -6.05 8.73
C GLY A 134 -4.97 -6.62 7.52
N LYS A 135 -5.16 -6.04 6.32
CA LYS A 135 -4.40 -6.42 5.11
C LYS A 135 -2.91 -6.12 5.23
N TRP A 136 -2.56 -4.92 5.71
CA TRP A 136 -1.17 -4.52 5.91
C TRP A 136 -0.42 -5.47 6.82
N ASN A 137 -1.09 -6.05 7.83
CA ASN A 137 -0.48 -6.98 8.76
C ASN A 137 -0.37 -8.43 8.23
N SER A 138 -1.22 -8.82 7.27
CA SER A 138 -1.32 -10.21 6.81
C SER A 138 -0.66 -10.47 5.45
N VAL A 139 -0.52 -9.45 4.60
CA VAL A 139 0.00 -9.63 3.24
C VAL A 139 1.51 -9.90 3.25
N SER A 140 1.93 -10.86 2.43
CA SER A 140 3.32 -11.33 2.33
C SER A 140 4.24 -10.36 1.59
N SER A 141 3.75 -9.60 0.59
CA SER A 141 4.54 -8.57 -0.09
C SER A 141 5.04 -7.51 0.88
N VAL A 142 4.17 -7.00 1.77
CA VAL A 142 4.56 -6.10 2.87
C VAL A 142 5.66 -6.72 3.74
N GLY A 143 5.55 -8.02 4.06
CA GLY A 143 6.58 -8.73 4.84
C GLY A 143 7.95 -8.76 4.14
N ARG A 144 7.98 -8.93 2.82
CA ARG A 144 9.23 -8.85 2.04
C ARG A 144 9.84 -7.44 2.09
N CYS A 145 9.01 -6.41 1.88
CA CYS A 145 9.45 -5.01 1.96
C CYS A 145 9.98 -4.65 3.35
N VAL A 146 9.40 -5.22 4.42
CA VAL A 146 9.90 -5.02 5.79
C VAL A 146 11.32 -5.55 5.95
N VAL A 147 11.65 -6.72 5.40
CA VAL A 147 13.01 -7.27 5.52
C VAL A 147 14.03 -6.33 4.90
N GLU A 148 13.79 -5.93 3.65
CA GLU A 148 14.67 -5.04 2.88
C GLU A 148 14.81 -3.66 3.55
N PHE A 149 13.70 -3.08 4.00
CA PHE A 149 13.72 -1.77 4.64
C PHE A 149 14.42 -1.81 6.00
N MET A 150 14.20 -2.86 6.79
CA MET A 150 14.87 -3.00 8.08
C MET A 150 16.37 -3.22 7.92
N ASP A 151 16.83 -3.92 6.89
CA ASP A 151 18.26 -4.04 6.58
C ASP A 151 18.85 -2.68 6.17
N SER A 152 18.12 -1.87 5.42
CA SER A 152 18.53 -0.50 5.08
C SER A 152 18.62 0.40 6.32
N CYS A 153 17.66 0.29 7.25
CA CYS A 153 17.77 0.95 8.55
C CYS A 153 19.03 0.50 9.30
N ARG A 154 19.34 -0.80 9.34
CA ARG A 154 20.56 -1.27 10.02
C ARG A 154 21.83 -0.68 9.42
N VAL A 155 21.90 -0.56 8.10
CA VAL A 155 23.03 0.07 7.41
C VAL A 155 23.11 1.56 7.77
N GLU A 156 22.00 2.29 7.75
CA GLU A 156 21.97 3.70 8.16
C GLU A 156 22.49 3.88 9.59
N PHE A 157 22.01 3.07 10.53
CA PHE A 157 22.43 3.10 11.95
C PHE A 157 23.83 2.55 12.22
N SER A 158 24.57 2.08 11.20
CA SER A 158 25.97 1.70 11.35
C SER A 158 26.93 2.91 11.34
N ASP A 159 26.42 4.09 10.95
CA ASP A 159 27.16 5.34 11.03
C ASP A 159 27.27 5.81 12.49
N SER A 160 28.49 6.21 12.89
CA SER A 160 28.80 6.72 14.23
C SER A 160 28.03 7.97 14.65
N ILE A 161 27.37 8.67 13.72
CA ILE A 161 26.49 9.80 14.04
C ILE A 161 25.29 9.40 14.90
N TYR A 162 24.87 8.13 14.86
CA TYR A 162 23.73 7.63 15.62
C TYR A 162 24.18 7.24 17.04
N GLY A 163 24.16 8.22 17.94
CA GLY A 163 24.37 7.98 19.37
C GLY A 163 23.22 7.23 20.03
N GLU A 164 23.48 6.62 21.19
CA GLU A 164 22.46 5.90 21.98
C GLU A 164 21.27 6.80 22.37
N THR A 165 21.53 8.07 22.65
CA THR A 165 20.48 9.04 22.95
C THR A 165 20.26 9.88 21.70
N PRO A 166 19.05 9.89 21.11
CA PRO A 166 18.75 10.75 19.98
C PRO A 166 18.94 12.22 20.33
N ASP A 167 19.63 12.95 19.46
CA ASP A 167 19.74 14.40 19.49
C ASP A 167 19.11 15.02 18.24
N SER A 168 19.03 16.34 18.16
CA SER A 168 18.37 17.01 17.05
C SER A 168 19.01 16.73 15.69
N GLU A 169 20.34 16.58 15.61
CA GLU A 169 21.04 16.34 14.34
C GLU A 169 20.75 14.93 13.82
N SER A 170 20.93 13.93 14.68
CA SER A 170 20.69 12.53 14.38
C SER A 170 19.21 12.22 14.13
N ILE A 171 18.28 12.89 14.83
CA ILE A 171 16.83 12.83 14.56
C ILE A 171 16.51 13.37 13.16
N ASN A 172 17.06 14.53 12.80
CA ASN A 172 16.83 15.13 11.49
C ASN A 172 17.41 14.28 10.37
N ARG A 173 18.58 13.66 10.59
CA ARG A 173 19.18 12.72 9.64
C ARG A 173 18.29 11.50 9.45
N PHE A 174 17.83 10.88 10.53
CA PHE A 174 16.96 9.70 10.42
C PHE A 174 15.64 10.05 9.72
N ARG A 175 15.06 11.22 10.00
CA ARG A 175 13.87 11.71 9.27
C ARG A 175 14.15 11.87 7.78
N ALA A 176 15.27 12.50 7.42
CA ALA A 176 15.65 12.67 6.01
C ALA A 176 15.86 11.32 5.32
N PHE A 177 16.44 10.34 5.99
CA PHE A 177 16.52 8.95 5.52
C PHE A 177 15.12 8.37 5.29
N MET A 178 14.21 8.48 6.27
CA MET A 178 12.82 8.01 6.15
C MET A 178 12.06 8.70 5.01
N GLN A 179 12.35 9.96 4.69
CA GLN A 179 11.71 10.69 3.59
C GLN A 179 12.31 10.36 2.22
N ARG A 180 13.60 10.00 2.15
CA ARG A 180 14.28 9.73 0.87
C ARG A 180 14.27 8.27 0.48
N TYR A 181 14.04 7.35 1.42
CA TYR A 181 14.00 5.94 1.11
C TYR A 181 12.82 5.61 0.19
N GLU A 182 13.14 5.10 -0.99
CA GLU A 182 12.19 4.59 -1.97
C GLU A 182 12.47 3.11 -2.23
N PHE A 183 11.40 2.36 -2.48
CA PHE A 183 11.54 0.99 -2.94
C PHE A 183 11.87 0.99 -4.42
N ASP A 184 12.62 -0.02 -4.85
CA ASP A 184 12.62 -0.42 -6.25
C ASP A 184 11.17 -0.69 -6.70
N ASP A 185 10.80 -0.23 -7.89
CA ASP A 185 9.43 -0.29 -8.42
C ASP A 185 8.89 -1.73 -8.47
N GLU A 186 9.78 -2.73 -8.62
CA GLU A 186 9.40 -4.16 -8.60
C GLU A 186 9.14 -4.72 -7.19
N ARG A 187 9.49 -3.97 -6.14
CA ARG A 187 9.51 -4.42 -4.74
C ARG A 187 8.60 -3.61 -3.82
N VAL A 188 7.64 -2.88 -4.37
CA VAL A 188 6.63 -2.15 -3.60
C VAL A 188 5.60 -3.09 -2.94
N PRO A 189 5.05 -2.72 -1.77
CA PRO A 189 3.91 -3.43 -1.19
C PRO A 189 2.72 -3.46 -2.16
N THR A 190 2.11 -4.64 -2.34
CA THR A 190 0.93 -4.80 -3.23
C THR A 190 -0.37 -4.29 -2.60
N VAL A 191 -0.30 -3.64 -1.44
CA VAL A 191 -1.42 -3.00 -0.76
C VAL A 191 -0.96 -1.63 -0.29
N ALA A 192 -1.85 -0.64 -0.37
CA ALA A 192 -1.56 0.69 0.14
C ALA A 192 -1.26 0.64 1.64
N THR A 193 -0.34 1.50 2.09
CA THR A 193 -0.15 1.80 3.50
C THR A 193 -1.48 2.21 4.12
N PRO A 194 -1.83 1.71 5.33
CA PRO A 194 -3.09 2.04 5.97
C PRO A 194 -3.37 3.53 6.00
N GLY A 195 -4.62 3.92 5.75
CA GLY A 195 -4.99 5.33 5.69
C GLY A 195 -4.77 5.95 4.31
N LEU A 196 -3.81 5.52 3.49
CA LEU A 196 -3.46 6.20 2.23
C LEU A 196 -4.19 5.68 0.97
N SER A 197 -5.35 5.03 1.12
CA SER A 197 -6.12 4.52 -0.01
C SER A 197 -7.40 5.33 -0.26
N LYS A 198 -7.56 5.91 -1.46
CA LYS A 198 -8.80 6.57 -1.90
C LYS A 198 -10.04 5.65 -1.89
N HIS A 199 -9.83 4.33 -2.00
CA HIS A 199 -10.88 3.32 -1.78
C HIS A 199 -11.48 3.37 -0.37
N GLY A 200 -10.72 3.85 0.63
CA GLY A 200 -11.19 4.05 1.99
C GLY A 200 -12.10 5.25 2.17
N GLN A 201 -12.19 6.13 1.19
CA GLN A 201 -13.05 7.31 1.18
C GLN A 201 -14.18 7.20 0.15
N LEU A 202 -14.34 6.03 -0.52
CA LEU A 202 -15.21 5.90 -1.70
C LEU A 202 -14.92 6.96 -2.78
N ARG A 203 -13.63 7.32 -2.91
CA ARG A 203 -13.10 8.24 -3.92
C ARG A 203 -12.35 7.52 -5.03
N ALA A 204 -12.40 6.19 -5.04
CA ALA A 204 -11.84 5.38 -6.10
C ALA A 204 -12.63 4.08 -6.25
N PHE A 205 -12.71 3.60 -7.49
CA PHE A 205 -13.49 2.43 -7.86
C PHE A 205 -12.71 1.57 -8.85
N ASP A 206 -12.71 0.26 -8.58
CA ASP A 206 -12.18 -0.75 -9.48
C ASP A 206 -13.33 -1.36 -10.27
N PHE A 207 -13.35 -1.09 -11.58
CA PHE A 207 -14.29 -1.70 -12.50
C PHE A 207 -13.79 -3.10 -12.93
N LYS A 208 -14.72 -4.03 -13.12
CA LYS A 208 -14.44 -5.41 -13.54
C LYS A 208 -15.30 -5.76 -14.72
N ILE A 209 -14.73 -6.43 -15.72
CA ILE A 209 -15.48 -6.89 -16.88
C ILE A 209 -16.13 -8.24 -16.56
N MET A 210 -17.44 -8.30 -16.72
CA MET A 210 -18.28 -9.47 -16.43
C MET A 210 -19.01 -9.94 -17.68
N LYS A 211 -19.18 -11.25 -17.83
CA LYS A 211 -20.10 -11.87 -18.80
C LYS A 211 -21.07 -12.76 -18.02
N GLY A 212 -22.28 -12.26 -17.78
CA GLY A 212 -23.16 -12.84 -16.75
C GLY A 212 -22.45 -12.86 -15.39
N ARG A 213 -22.32 -14.03 -14.77
CA ARG A 213 -21.61 -14.21 -13.48
C ARG A 213 -20.10 -14.46 -13.62
N ARG A 214 -19.59 -14.63 -14.83
CA ARG A 214 -18.17 -14.94 -15.07
C ARG A 214 -17.35 -13.66 -15.11
N LEU A 215 -16.28 -13.61 -14.30
CA LEU A 215 -15.26 -12.59 -14.37
C LEU A 215 -14.39 -12.80 -15.62
N ILE A 216 -14.37 -11.78 -16.50
CA ILE A 216 -13.55 -11.75 -17.71
C ILE A 216 -12.22 -11.08 -17.42
N ALA A 217 -12.26 -9.86 -16.88
CA ALA A 217 -11.09 -9.09 -16.45
C ALA A 217 -11.36 -8.45 -15.09
N GLY A 218 -10.43 -8.62 -14.14
CA GLY A 218 -10.56 -8.11 -12.77
C GLY A 218 -9.32 -7.31 -12.35
N ALA A 219 -9.34 -6.81 -11.12
CA ALA A 219 -8.24 -6.03 -10.53
C ALA A 219 -7.05 -6.93 -10.17
N SER A 220 -6.25 -7.29 -11.18
CA SER A 220 -5.06 -8.13 -11.04
C SER A 220 -3.97 -7.69 -12.03
N SER A 221 -2.88 -7.15 -11.49
CA SER A 221 -1.75 -6.64 -12.28
C SER A 221 -1.12 -7.71 -13.17
N ALA A 222 -1.09 -8.96 -12.70
CA ALA A 222 -0.57 -10.11 -13.46
C ALA A 222 -1.35 -10.41 -14.75
N THR A 223 -2.55 -9.84 -14.92
CA THR A 223 -3.41 -10.08 -16.08
C THR A 223 -3.66 -8.83 -16.93
N ILE A 224 -2.99 -7.71 -16.63
CA ILE A 224 -3.19 -6.44 -17.37
C ILE A 224 -2.97 -6.64 -18.87
N SER A 225 -1.77 -7.08 -19.27
CA SER A 225 -1.41 -7.19 -20.69
C SER A 225 -2.36 -8.11 -21.47
N SER A 226 -2.69 -9.28 -20.94
CA SER A 226 -3.49 -10.28 -21.66
C SER A 226 -5.00 -10.08 -21.56
N ARG A 227 -5.52 -9.72 -20.37
CA ARG A 227 -6.95 -9.66 -20.10
C ARG A 227 -7.52 -8.26 -20.13
N TRP A 228 -6.73 -7.21 -20.02
CA TRP A 228 -7.21 -5.84 -20.09
C TRP A 228 -6.83 -5.21 -21.42
N ASP A 229 -5.53 -5.06 -21.67
CA ASP A 229 -5.02 -4.32 -22.82
C ASP A 229 -5.18 -5.12 -24.12
N GLY A 230 -4.67 -6.36 -24.16
CA GLY A 230 -4.74 -7.21 -25.35
C GLY A 230 -6.16 -7.61 -25.75
N ALA A 231 -7.10 -7.57 -24.81
CA ALA A 231 -8.52 -7.80 -25.07
C ALA A 231 -9.30 -6.51 -25.40
N GLY A 232 -8.65 -5.34 -25.34
CA GLY A 232 -9.24 -4.03 -25.65
C GLY A 232 -10.17 -3.46 -24.57
N TRP A 233 -10.27 -4.08 -23.39
CA TRP A 233 -11.20 -3.64 -22.34
C TRP A 233 -10.80 -2.31 -21.72
N THR A 234 -9.50 -2.02 -21.61
CA THR A 234 -9.01 -0.74 -21.11
C THR A 234 -9.56 0.42 -21.94
N ALA A 235 -9.42 0.34 -23.26
CA ALA A 235 -9.89 1.39 -24.18
C ALA A 235 -11.42 1.54 -24.13
N LYS A 236 -12.15 0.41 -24.19
CA LYS A 236 -13.62 0.40 -24.12
C LYS A 236 -14.19 1.00 -22.84
N LEU A 237 -13.59 0.68 -21.68
CA LEU A 237 -14.02 1.24 -20.40
C LEU A 237 -13.74 2.74 -20.33
N ARG A 238 -12.54 3.16 -20.73
CA ARG A 238 -12.14 4.57 -20.72
C ARG A 238 -13.04 5.42 -21.61
N GLU A 239 -13.30 4.96 -22.84
CA GLU A 239 -14.16 5.68 -23.79
C GLU A 239 -15.55 5.93 -23.21
N VAL A 240 -16.15 4.89 -22.61
CA VAL A 240 -17.45 5.00 -21.93
C VAL A 240 -17.38 6.02 -20.80
N ILE A 241 -16.39 5.93 -19.90
CA ILE A 241 -16.27 6.82 -18.75
C ILE A 241 -16.11 8.28 -19.20
N VAL A 242 -15.21 8.55 -20.13
CA VAL A 242 -14.96 9.91 -20.66
C VAL A 242 -16.22 10.47 -21.35
N ARG A 243 -17.00 9.63 -22.03
CA ARG A 243 -18.22 10.05 -22.72
C ARG A 243 -19.34 10.41 -21.75
N VAL A 244 -19.48 9.69 -20.64
CA VAL A 244 -20.69 9.79 -19.80
C VAL A 244 -20.48 10.42 -18.44
N SER A 245 -19.25 10.64 -17.97
CA SER A 245 -19.05 11.22 -16.65
C SER A 245 -17.86 12.18 -16.61
N ASP A 246 -18.10 13.35 -16.03
CA ASP A 246 -17.05 14.30 -15.68
C ASP A 246 -16.56 14.13 -14.24
N HIS A 247 -17.14 13.18 -13.49
CA HIS A 247 -16.78 12.89 -12.11
C HIS A 247 -15.68 11.84 -11.95
N PHE A 248 -15.34 11.12 -13.02
CA PHE A 248 -14.32 10.08 -12.99
C PHE A 248 -13.05 10.50 -13.72
N ASP A 249 -11.92 10.19 -13.09
CA ASP A 249 -10.59 10.38 -13.66
C ASP A 249 -9.79 9.08 -13.61
N GLY A 250 -9.10 8.75 -14.70
CA GLY A 250 -8.36 7.52 -14.86
C GLY A 250 -8.25 7.03 -16.31
N PRO A 251 -7.74 5.80 -16.53
CA PRO A 251 -7.30 4.84 -15.51
C PRO A 251 -6.08 5.31 -14.70
N LEU A 252 -5.78 4.66 -13.57
CA LEU A 252 -4.58 4.95 -12.79
C LEU A 252 -3.32 4.54 -13.55
N ASP A 253 -2.34 5.46 -13.59
CA ASP A 253 -1.11 5.29 -14.37
C ASP A 253 0.07 4.73 -13.58
N ASN A 254 0.20 5.08 -12.30
CA ASN A 254 1.31 4.64 -11.46
C ASN A 254 0.84 4.25 -10.03
N PRO A 255 0.83 2.95 -9.69
CA PRO A 255 1.05 1.82 -10.61
C PRO A 255 -0.05 1.76 -11.68
N TYR A 256 0.28 1.22 -12.86
CA TYR A 256 -0.70 1.12 -13.95
C TYR A 256 -1.81 0.13 -13.58
N GLU A 257 -3.04 0.63 -13.49
CA GLU A 257 -4.24 -0.12 -13.12
C GLU A 257 -5.42 0.29 -14.04
N PRO A 258 -5.65 -0.42 -15.17
CA PRO A 258 -6.66 -0.04 -16.17
C PRO A 258 -8.11 -0.07 -15.68
N TRP A 259 -8.35 -0.68 -14.51
CA TRP A 259 -9.64 -0.76 -13.85
C TRP A 259 -9.91 0.36 -12.85
N HIS A 260 -8.88 1.06 -12.36
CA HIS A 260 -8.98 1.98 -11.23
C HIS A 260 -9.27 3.40 -11.72
N TYR A 261 -10.37 3.97 -11.26
CA TYR A 261 -10.76 5.35 -11.54
C TYR A 261 -11.06 6.08 -10.23
N ASN A 262 -10.58 7.32 -10.12
CA ASN A 262 -10.90 8.20 -9.01
C ASN A 262 -12.27 8.86 -9.25
N TYR A 263 -13.07 9.02 -8.20
CA TYR A 263 -14.34 9.74 -8.22
C TYR A 263 -14.22 11.07 -7.50
N HIS A 264 -14.71 12.11 -8.14
CA HIS A 264 -14.72 13.49 -7.67
C HIS A 264 -16.16 13.95 -7.58
N PRO A 265 -16.66 14.37 -6.40
CA PRO A 265 -18.03 14.87 -6.30
C PRO A 265 -18.23 16.21 -7.03
N ASP A 266 -17.16 16.99 -7.21
CA ASP A 266 -17.16 18.18 -8.07
C ASP A 266 -16.86 17.79 -9.53
N PRO A 267 -17.76 18.03 -10.50
CA PRO A 267 -17.53 17.73 -11.90
C PRO A 267 -16.47 18.63 -12.57
N ASN A 268 -16.10 19.76 -11.94
CA ASN A 268 -15.10 20.68 -12.48
C ASN A 268 -13.67 20.37 -11.98
N HIS A 269 -13.47 19.23 -11.32
CA HIS A 269 -12.14 18.84 -10.87
C HIS A 269 -11.18 18.69 -12.07
N PRO A 270 -9.93 19.19 -11.98
CA PRO A 270 -8.94 19.00 -13.02
C PRO A 270 -8.69 17.50 -13.28
N LYS A 271 -8.99 17.02 -14.49
CA LYS A 271 -8.73 15.63 -14.87
C LYS A 271 -7.23 15.40 -15.08
N VAL A 272 -6.64 14.46 -14.36
CA VAL A 272 -5.24 14.04 -14.52
C VAL A 272 -5.17 12.97 -15.59
N MET A 273 -5.04 13.41 -16.85
CA MET A 273 -4.84 12.50 -17.97
C MET A 273 -3.50 11.77 -17.85
N GLY A 274 -3.53 10.44 -17.79
CA GLY A 274 -2.36 9.60 -17.69
C GLY A 274 -1.34 9.79 -18.84
N LYS A 275 -0.06 9.96 -18.50
CA LYS A 275 1.07 10.17 -19.42
C LYS A 275 1.28 8.99 -20.38
N THR A 276 1.00 7.76 -19.93
CA THR A 276 1.27 6.54 -20.72
C THR A 276 0.38 6.45 -21.97
N PHE A 277 -0.79 7.10 -21.95
CA PHE A 277 -1.74 7.06 -23.06
C PHE A 277 -1.56 8.15 -24.09
N LEU A 278 -1.00 9.31 -23.73
CA LEU A 278 -0.65 10.34 -24.72
C LEU A 278 0.33 9.76 -25.75
N ALA A 279 1.35 9.03 -25.28
CA ALA A 279 2.31 8.36 -26.15
C ALA A 279 1.70 7.27 -27.07
N LYS A 280 0.70 6.51 -26.59
CA LYS A 280 0.04 5.48 -27.42
C LYS A 280 -0.97 6.06 -28.42
N ALA A 281 -1.68 7.13 -28.06
CA ALA A 281 -2.62 7.80 -28.94
C ALA A 281 -1.91 8.55 -30.07
N GLU A 282 -0.75 9.14 -29.79
CA GLU A 282 0.11 9.77 -30.81
C GLU A 282 0.64 8.72 -31.80
N ASN A 283 1.07 7.54 -31.33
CA ASN A 283 1.51 6.45 -32.22
C ASN A 283 0.39 5.84 -33.08
N GLN A 284 -0.84 5.75 -32.58
CA GLN A 284 -1.98 5.27 -33.39
C GLN A 284 -2.44 6.30 -34.43
N GLN A 285 -2.24 7.60 -34.18
CA GLN A 285 -2.53 8.64 -35.17
C GLN A 285 -1.44 8.77 -36.25
N SER A 286 -0.20 8.34 -35.99
CA SER A 286 0.85 8.28 -37.02
C SER A 286 0.71 7.07 -37.94
N GLU A 287 0.34 5.89 -37.42
CA GLU A 287 0.12 4.69 -38.26
C GLU A 287 -1.06 4.87 -39.24
N VAL A 288 -2.11 5.59 -38.85
CA VAL A 288 -3.26 5.86 -39.75
C VAL A 288 -2.93 6.86 -40.86
N ARG A 289 -1.83 7.63 -40.74
CA ARG A 289 -1.40 8.59 -41.77
C ARG A 289 -0.46 7.97 -42.81
N GLU A 290 0.31 6.95 -42.45
CA GLU A 290 1.24 6.28 -43.38
C GLU A 290 0.54 5.32 -44.36
N ASP A 291 -0.68 4.87 -44.09
CA ASP A 291 -1.48 4.05 -45.01
C ASP A 291 -2.33 4.88 -46.01
N SER A 292 -2.11 6.21 -46.05
CA SER A 292 -2.87 7.14 -46.90
C SER A 292 -2.03 7.97 -47.88
N GLU A 293 -0.78 7.59 -48.11
CA GLU A 293 0.09 8.11 -49.19
C GLU A 293 0.53 7.00 -50.14
#